data_AF-A0A6N7AI93-F1
#
_entry.id   AF-A0A6N7AI93-F1
#
_cell.length_a   1.000
_cell.length_b   1.000
_cell.length_c   1.000
_cell.angle_alpha   90.00
_cell.angle_beta   90.00
_cell.angle_gamma   90.00
#
_symmetry.space_group_name_H-M   'P 1'
#
loop_
_entity.id
_entity.type
_entity.pdbx_description
1 polymer ?
#
loop_
_entity_poly.entity_id
_entity_poly.type
_entity_poly.pdbx_seq_one_letter_code
_entity_poly.pdbx_strand_id
1 'polypeptide(L)'
;MRRDGHGRRLTAAFVAACLLATPAFAEELAGPYSADVLRVLDGDTVEVKVHLWLGLDQTILVRVAGINAPELKGRCPGEPEAAAAAAARDHLAK
;
A
#
# COMPACT_ATOMS: atom_id res chain seq x y z
N MET A 1 53.66 -10.31 -20.28
CA MET A 1 52.91 -9.69 -19.16
C MET A 1 51.96 -8.62 -19.72
N ARG A 2 50.85 -9.03 -20.34
CA ARG A 2 49.79 -8.13 -20.85
C ARG A 2 48.65 -8.16 -19.83
N ARG A 3 48.62 -7.19 -18.93
CA ARG A 3 47.63 -7.06 -17.86
C ARG A 3 46.52 -6.08 -18.26
N ASP A 4 45.28 -6.51 -18.07
CA ASP A 4 44.19 -5.73 -17.45
C ASP A 4 43.53 -4.59 -18.24
N GLY A 5 43.40 -4.69 -19.57
CA GLY A 5 42.65 -3.71 -20.36
C GLY A 5 41.12 -3.86 -20.32
N HIS A 6 40.61 -5.10 -20.23
CA HIS A 6 39.17 -5.38 -20.33
C HIS A 6 38.41 -5.11 -19.03
N GLY A 7 38.98 -5.48 -17.88
CA GLY A 7 38.36 -5.25 -16.57
C GLY A 7 38.14 -3.75 -16.30
N ARG A 8 39.15 -2.92 -16.58
CA ARG A 8 39.07 -1.46 -16.36
C ARG A 8 38.07 -0.76 -17.28
N ARG A 9 37.87 -1.27 -18.50
CA ARG A 9 36.84 -0.78 -19.43
C ARG A 9 35.43 -1.17 -18.98
N LEU A 10 35.26 -2.38 -18.46
CA LEU A 10 33.99 -2.85 -17.91
C LEU A 10 33.60 -2.07 -16.65
N THR A 11 34.55 -1.83 -15.74
CA THR A 11 34.30 -1.03 -14.54
C THR A 11 33.95 0.41 -14.88
N ALA A 12 34.67 1.03 -15.82
CA ALA A 12 34.37 2.39 -16.27
C ALA A 12 32.99 2.49 -16.95
N ALA A 13 32.62 1.51 -17.78
CA ALA A 13 31.30 1.46 -18.43
C ALA A 13 30.17 1.29 -17.40
N PHE A 14 30.37 0.46 -16.38
CA PHE A 14 29.39 0.26 -15.32
C PHE A 14 29.19 1.53 -14.46
N VAL A 15 30.29 2.19 -14.07
CA VAL A 15 30.22 3.46 -13.32
C VAL A 15 29.54 4.55 -14.14
N ALA A 16 29.85 4.66 -15.44
CA ALA A 16 29.18 5.60 -16.33
C ALA A 16 27.67 5.31 -16.46
N ALA A 17 27.27 4.04 -16.54
CA ALA A 17 25.86 3.65 -16.60
C ALA A 17 25.11 4.00 -15.30
N CYS A 18 25.73 3.82 -14.13
CA CYS A 18 25.14 4.22 -12.86
C CYS A 18 25.01 5.76 -12.72
N LEU A 19 25.96 6.53 -13.26
CA LEU A 19 25.91 7.99 -13.24
C LEU A 19 24.86 8.58 -14.20
N LEU A 20 24.46 7.82 -15.22
CA LEU A 20 23.42 8.20 -16.18
C LEU A 20 22.03 7.68 -15.82
N ALA A 21 21.90 6.91 -14.73
CA ALA A 21 20.61 6.41 -14.28
C ALA A 21 19.76 7.58 -13.75
N THR A 22 18.66 7.88 -14.44
CA THR A 22 17.66 8.82 -13.94
C THR A 22 16.91 8.20 -12.76
N PRO A 23 16.60 8.96 -11.70
CA PRO A 23 15.73 8.46 -10.64
C PRO A 23 14.37 8.11 -11.23
N ALA A 24 13.90 6.90 -10.95
CA ALA A 24 12.51 6.54 -11.22
C ALA A 24 11.63 7.29 -10.22
N PHE A 25 11.04 8.39 -10.66
CA PHE A 25 9.98 9.04 -9.89
C PHE A 25 8.72 8.18 -10.04
N ALA A 26 8.19 7.69 -8.92
CA ALA A 26 6.86 7.12 -8.90
C ALA A 26 5.87 8.24 -9.22
N GLU A 27 5.01 8.02 -10.20
CA GLU A 27 3.92 8.95 -10.50
C GLU A 27 2.96 8.95 -9.31
N GLU A 28 2.81 10.11 -8.66
CA GLU A 28 1.84 10.28 -7.60
C GLU A 28 0.47 10.52 -8.23
N LEU A 29 -0.43 9.57 -8.05
CA LEU A 29 -1.80 9.67 -8.52
C LEU A 29 -2.53 10.77 -7.73
N ALA A 30 -2.82 11.89 -8.39
CA ALA A 30 -3.55 13.00 -7.79
C ALA A 30 -4.99 12.57 -7.45
N GLY A 31 -5.27 12.41 -6.16
CA GLY A 31 -6.61 12.20 -5.62
C GLY A 31 -7.35 13.52 -5.34
N PRO A 32 -8.58 13.48 -4.81
CA PRO A 32 -9.30 12.30 -4.29
C PRO A 32 -10.07 11.50 -5.36
N TYR A 33 -10.20 10.20 -5.14
CA TYR A 33 -11.02 9.31 -5.96
C TYR A 33 -12.36 9.04 -5.30
N SER A 34 -13.43 8.98 -6.10
CA SER A 34 -14.74 8.52 -5.60
C SER A 34 -14.69 7.01 -5.40
N ALA A 35 -15.34 6.53 -4.34
CA ALA A 35 -15.40 5.11 -4.05
C ALA A 35 -16.68 4.73 -3.31
N ASP A 36 -17.19 3.55 -3.61
CA ASP A 36 -18.29 2.94 -2.87
C ASP A 36 -17.73 2.02 -1.78
N VAL A 37 -18.23 2.14 -0.55
CA VAL A 37 -17.91 1.18 0.52
C VAL A 37 -18.70 -0.09 0.28
N LEU A 38 -17.99 -1.21 0.09
CA LEU A 38 -18.59 -2.53 -0.12
C LEU A 38 -18.88 -3.24 1.21
N ARG A 39 -17.94 -3.17 2.15
CA ARG A 39 -18.11 -3.71 3.52
C ARG A 39 -17.05 -3.15 4.47
N VAL A 40 -17.38 -3.20 5.76
CA VAL A 40 -16.44 -2.90 6.85
C VAL A 40 -15.77 -4.19 7.30
N LEU A 41 -14.43 -4.23 7.28
CA LEU A 41 -13.66 -5.36 7.81
C LEU A 41 -13.41 -5.12 9.29
N ASP A 42 -12.74 -4.03 9.65
CA ASP A 42 -12.36 -3.68 11.01
C ASP A 42 -12.77 -2.22 11.32
N GLY A 43 -12.57 -1.76 12.56
CA GLY A 43 -12.94 -0.40 12.97
C GLY A 43 -12.21 0.74 12.26
N ASP A 44 -11.19 0.43 11.45
CA ASP A 44 -10.44 1.38 10.63
C ASP A 44 -10.20 0.90 9.19
N THR A 45 -10.68 -0.28 8.83
CA THR A 45 -10.37 -0.95 7.56
C THR A 45 -11.65 -1.30 6.82
N VAL A 46 -11.78 -0.77 5.61
CA VAL A 46 -12.96 -0.96 4.75
C VAL A 46 -12.56 -1.46 3.37
N GLU A 47 -13.38 -2.32 2.80
CA GLU A 47 -13.28 -2.72 1.39
C GLU A 47 -14.07 -1.71 0.56
N VAL A 48 -13.39 -1.07 -0.39
CA VAL A 48 -13.96 -0.03 -1.24
C VAL A 48 -13.78 -0.39 -2.70
N LYS A 49 -14.76 0.00 -3.52
CA LYS A 49 -14.68 0.01 -4.96
C LYS A 49 -14.34 1.42 -5.42
N VAL A 50 -13.09 1.66 -5.79
CA VAL A 50 -12.60 2.97 -6.25
C VAL A 50 -12.85 3.13 -7.75
N HIS A 51 -13.43 4.25 -8.14
CA HIS A 51 -13.68 4.62 -9.53
C HIS A 51 -12.49 5.40 -10.07
N LEU A 52 -11.62 4.75 -10.85
CA LEU A 52 -10.39 5.35 -11.37
C LEU A 52 -10.61 6.03 -12.73
N TRP A 53 -11.37 5.37 -13.61
CA TRP A 53 -11.69 5.87 -14.95
C TRP A 53 -13.00 5.27 -15.47
N LEU A 54 -13.43 5.68 -16.66
CA LEU A 54 -14.63 5.16 -17.33
C LEU A 54 -14.61 3.63 -17.42
N GLY A 55 -15.43 2.98 -16.61
CA GLY A 55 -15.52 1.52 -16.52
C GLY A 55 -14.32 0.83 -15.88
N LEU A 56 -13.34 1.61 -15.37
CA LEU A 56 -12.19 1.10 -14.64
C LEU A 56 -12.40 1.34 -13.16
N ASP A 57 -12.78 0.26 -12.48
CA ASP A 57 -12.95 0.23 -11.04
C ASP A 57 -11.92 -0.70 -10.42
N GLN A 58 -11.45 -0.35 -9.22
CA GLN A 58 -10.56 -1.21 -8.44
C GLN A 58 -11.16 -1.46 -7.06
N THR A 59 -11.33 -2.74 -6.71
CA THR A 59 -11.71 -3.13 -5.35
C THR A 59 -10.45 -3.31 -4.51
N ILE A 60 -10.32 -2.52 -3.44
CA ILE A 60 -9.16 -2.53 -2.55
C ILE A 60 -9.58 -2.41 -1.09
N LEU A 61 -8.70 -2.83 -0.19
CA LEU A 61 -8.81 -2.53 1.23
C LEU A 61 -8.08 -1.22 1.52
N VAL A 62 -8.76 -0.29 2.18
CA VAL A 62 -8.17 0.98 2.62
C VAL A 62 -8.28 1.10 4.12
N ARG A 63 -7.25 1.72 4.72
CA ARG A 63 -7.19 2.02 6.13
C ARG A 63 -7.36 3.50 6.37
N VAL A 64 -8.16 3.88 7.35
CA VAL A 64 -8.35 5.29 7.70
C VAL A 64 -7.08 5.83 8.35
N ALA A 65 -6.44 6.79 7.68
CA ALA A 65 -5.20 7.39 8.16
C ALA A 65 -5.39 8.03 9.54
N GLY A 66 -4.48 7.72 10.47
CA GLY A 66 -4.51 8.26 11.84
C GLY A 66 -5.48 7.54 12.79
N ILE A 67 -6.20 6.51 12.33
CA ILE A 67 -7.04 5.66 13.18
C ILE A 67 -6.39 4.28 13.27
N ASN A 68 -6.32 3.73 14.49
CA ASN A 68 -5.85 2.38 14.76
C ASN A 68 -6.91 1.67 15.61
N ALA A 69 -7.75 0.86 14.97
CA ALA A 69 -8.78 0.11 15.64
C ALA A 69 -8.25 -1.24 16.16
N PRO A 70 -8.83 -1.80 17.24
CA PRO A 70 -8.54 -3.17 17.63
C PRO A 70 -8.92 -4.16 16.51
N GLU A 71 -8.07 -5.17 16.29
CA GLU A 71 -8.22 -6.16 15.23
C GLU A 71 -9.24 -7.25 15.61
N LEU A 72 -10.17 -7.60 14.70
CA LEU A 72 -11.18 -8.64 14.98
C LEU A 72 -10.61 -10.05 15.15
N LYS A 73 -9.46 -10.33 14.52
CA LYS A 73 -8.79 -11.64 14.56
C LYS A 73 -7.57 -11.64 15.49
N GLY A 74 -7.68 -10.93 16.62
CA GLY A 74 -6.68 -10.91 17.67
C GLY A 74 -6.33 -12.31 18.23
N ARG A 75 -5.18 -12.39 18.91
CA ARG A 75 -4.53 -13.65 19.31
C ARG A 75 -5.36 -14.53 20.27
N CYS A 76 -6.38 -13.95 20.93
CA CYS A 76 -7.23 -14.62 21.90
C CYS A 76 -8.72 -14.32 21.66
N PRO A 77 -9.50 -15.28 21.15
CA PRO A 77 -10.95 -15.14 21.05
C PRO A 77 -11.56 -15.06 22.47
N GLY A 78 -12.17 -13.91 22.81
CA GLY A 78 -12.89 -13.71 24.08
C GLY A 78 -12.27 -12.69 25.03
N GLU A 79 -11.13 -12.07 24.68
CA GLU A 79 -10.61 -10.92 25.43
C GLU A 79 -11.46 -9.66 25.19
N PRO A 80 -11.47 -8.69 26.13
CA PRO A 80 -12.18 -7.41 25.98
C PRO A 80 -11.89 -6.70 24.65
N GLU A 81 -10.70 -6.93 24.11
CA GLU A 81 -10.22 -6.35 22.85
C GLU A 81 -10.99 -6.87 21.63
N ALA A 82 -11.42 -8.14 21.62
CA ALA A 82 -12.27 -8.68 20.55
C ALA A 82 -13.69 -8.06 20.56
N ALA A 83 -14.24 -7.80 21.75
CA ALA A 83 -15.51 -7.11 21.89
C ALA A 83 -15.40 -5.63 21.46
N ALA A 84 -14.29 -4.97 21.80
CA ALA A 84 -14.00 -3.62 21.35
C ALA A 84 -13.82 -3.54 19.82
N ALA A 85 -13.13 -4.51 19.20
CA ALA A 85 -12.98 -4.63 17.75
C ALA A 85 -14.35 -4.75 17.05
N ALA A 86 -15.23 -5.62 17.56
CA ALA A 86 -16.58 -5.78 17.03
C ALA A 86 -17.41 -4.50 17.15
N ALA A 87 -17.35 -3.83 18.30
CA ALA A 87 -18.05 -2.56 18.51
C ALA A 87 -17.56 -1.46 17.57
N ALA A 88 -16.23 -1.37 17.34
CA ALA A 88 -15.64 -0.40 16.43
C ALA A 88 -16.07 -0.64 14.98
N ARG A 89 -16.01 -1.89 14.50
CA ARG A 89 -16.53 -2.28 13.18
C ARG A 89 -18.01 -1.91 13.04
N ASP A 90 -18.84 -2.29 14.02
CA ASP A 90 -20.28 -2.07 13.99
C ASP A 90 -20.66 -0.59 14.05
N HIS A 91 -19.80 0.26 14.62
CA HIS A 91 -20.00 1.71 14.57
C HIS A 91 -19.80 2.26 13.16
N LEU A 92 -18.76 1.79 12.45
CA LEU A 92 -18.45 2.23 11.10
C LEU A 92 -19.41 1.65 10.05
N ALA A 93 -20.06 0.52 10.34
CA ALA A 93 -21.01 -0.16 9.45
C ALA A 93 -22.45 0.37 9.52
N LYS A 94 -22.74 1.34 10.40
CA LYS A 94 -24.06 1.98 10.57
C LYS A 94 -24.17 3.25 9.75
#